data_AF-A0A1Q9NFH4-F1
#
_entry.id   AF-A0A1Q9NFH4-F1
#
_cell.length_a   1.000
_cell.length_b   1.000
_cell.length_c   1.000
_cell.angle_alpha   90.00
_cell.angle_beta   90.00
_cell.angle_gamma   90.00
#
_symmetry.space_group_name_H-M   'P 1'
#
loop_
_entity.id
_entity.type
_entity.pdbx_description
1 polymer ?
#
loop_
_entity_poly.entity_id
_entity_poly.type
_entity_poly.pdbx_seq_one_letter_code
_entity_poly.pdbx_strand_id
1 'polypeptide(L)'
;MTRDYVYDNYNPKPLDLILAVIAALAMPIFVGYLFDIIGALIPLGIYYGVFAVLIVRWRKGSLDYEIQRDNLRAQFRSYLTPLFVVLFLLQGILVITSWFTLVRTGFLDPIGWLLTLVIWAPINAFAEQLIWLYTFDSFAEYYKEGRKRSVMVFIGGGLYIALIGLIHALFWGKFLLESNSIFPFTQIFFLIQFIMPIGYIFLYRRTGSMWPIGLIHVFLNLTGVLFSGYSILPYLLMIG
;
A
#
# COMPACT_ATOMS: atom_id res chain seq x y z
N MET A 1 16.82 -19.88 -12.93
CA MET A 1 16.30 -19.53 -11.60
C MET A 1 16.12 -18.03 -11.55
N THR A 2 14.89 -17.54 -11.39
CA THR A 2 14.66 -16.13 -11.07
C THR A 2 15.23 -15.87 -9.67
N ARG A 3 16.27 -15.02 -9.57
CA ARG A 3 16.80 -14.58 -8.28
C ARG A 3 15.70 -13.86 -7.50
N ASP A 4 15.62 -14.13 -6.20
CA ASP A 4 14.72 -13.45 -5.28
C ASP A 4 15.46 -12.26 -4.67
N TYR A 5 15.09 -11.05 -5.10
CA TYR A 5 15.86 -9.85 -4.77
C TYR A 5 15.98 -9.61 -3.27
N VAL A 6 14.91 -9.82 -2.51
CA VAL A 6 14.89 -9.52 -1.07
C VAL A 6 15.73 -10.55 -0.30
N TYR A 7 15.66 -11.82 -0.71
CA TYR A 7 16.45 -12.88 -0.11
C TYR A 7 17.95 -12.56 -0.12
N ASP A 8 18.43 -11.98 -1.22
CA ASP A 8 19.84 -11.64 -1.42
C ASP A 8 20.26 -10.33 -0.72
N ASN A 9 19.34 -9.40 -0.48
CA ASN A 9 19.69 -8.02 -0.08
C ASN A 9 19.15 -7.58 1.29
N TYR A 10 18.29 -8.36 1.95
CA TYR A 10 17.74 -8.03 3.26
C TYR A 10 17.94 -9.15 4.29
N ASN A 11 18.47 -8.77 5.45
CA ASN A 11 18.74 -9.66 6.58
C ASN A 11 18.13 -9.09 7.87
N PRO A 12 16.85 -9.40 8.15
CA PRO A 12 16.14 -8.83 9.30
C PRO A 12 16.73 -9.27 10.63
N LYS A 13 16.66 -8.39 11.63
CA LYS A 13 17.07 -8.60 13.02
C LYS A 13 15.84 -8.75 13.91
N PRO A 14 15.97 -9.19 15.18
CA PRO A 14 14.83 -9.30 16.09
C PRO A 14 14.00 -8.02 16.22
N LEU A 15 14.65 -6.85 16.14
CA LEU A 15 13.98 -5.56 16.12
C LEU A 15 12.99 -5.43 14.96
N ASP A 16 13.32 -5.96 13.77
CA ASP A 16 12.45 -5.89 12.60
C ASP A 16 11.16 -6.68 12.79
N LEU A 17 11.23 -7.82 13.48
CA LEU A 17 10.04 -8.60 13.85
C LEU A 17 9.12 -7.81 14.78
N ILE A 18 9.70 -7.13 15.78
CA ILE A 18 8.95 -6.31 16.73
C ILE A 18 8.31 -5.12 16.01
N LEU A 19 9.07 -4.40 15.18
CA LEU A 19 8.58 -3.27 14.40
C LEU A 19 7.47 -3.69 13.43
N ALA A 20 7.60 -4.84 12.78
CA ALA A 20 6.58 -5.39 11.90
C ALA A 20 5.28 -5.76 12.65
N VAL A 21 5.37 -6.31 13.86
CA VAL A 21 4.18 -6.59 14.69
C VAL A 21 3.51 -5.28 15.15
N ILE A 22 4.30 -4.30 15.60
CA ILE A 22 3.78 -2.97 15.97
C ILE A 22 3.11 -2.32 14.77
N ALA A 23 3.77 -2.33 13.61
CA ALA A 23 3.24 -1.82 12.35
C ALA A 23 1.93 -2.49 11.98
N ALA A 24 1.82 -3.81 12.08
CA ALA A 24 0.65 -4.56 11.64
C ALA A 24 -0.55 -4.44 12.59
N LEU A 25 -0.31 -4.40 13.91
CA LEU A 25 -1.38 -4.55 14.90
C LEU A 25 -1.60 -3.28 15.73
N ALA A 26 -0.54 -2.71 16.31
CA ALA A 26 -0.68 -1.58 17.23
C ALA A 26 -0.87 -0.25 16.49
N MET A 27 -0.14 -0.04 15.40
CA MET A 27 -0.15 1.22 14.65
C MET A 27 -1.55 1.53 14.08
N PRO A 28 -2.28 0.61 13.41
CA PRO A 28 -3.61 0.91 12.87
C PRO A 28 -4.61 1.35 13.94
N ILE A 29 -4.56 0.70 15.12
CA ILE A 29 -5.38 1.05 16.28
C ILE A 29 -5.02 2.46 16.75
N PHE A 30 -3.73 2.72 16.95
CA PHE A 30 -3.24 4.00 17.46
C PHE A 30 -3.59 5.17 16.54
N VAL A 31 -3.30 5.05 15.24
CA VAL A 31 -3.60 6.13 14.27
C VAL A 31 -5.10 6.30 14.04
N GLY A 32 -5.87 5.22 14.15
CA GLY A 32 -7.33 5.24 14.13
C GLY A 32 -7.91 6.04 15.30
N TYR A 33 -7.45 5.80 16.53
CA TYR A 33 -7.87 6.59 17.69
C TYR A 33 -7.40 8.04 17.61
N LEU A 34 -6.16 8.26 17.16
CA LEU A 34 -5.61 9.60 17.05
C LEU A 34 -6.38 10.46 16.04
N PHE A 35 -6.84 9.86 14.94
CA PHE A 35 -7.71 10.52 13.97
C PHE A 35 -8.96 11.13 14.62
N ASP A 36 -9.61 10.41 15.53
CA ASP A 36 -10.84 10.87 16.19
C ASP A 36 -10.61 12.08 17.10
N ILE A 37 -9.36 12.38 17.45
CA ILE A 37 -9.01 13.47 18.37
C ILE A 37 -8.53 14.70 17.60
N ILE A 38 -7.71 14.52 16.56
CA ILE A 38 -6.98 15.63 15.91
C ILE A 38 -7.10 15.66 14.38
N GLY A 39 -7.84 14.74 13.77
CA GLY A 39 -7.89 14.57 12.31
C GLY A 39 -6.69 13.78 11.76
N ALA A 40 -6.61 13.67 10.44
CA ALA A 40 -5.71 12.75 9.74
C ALA A 40 -4.25 13.21 9.66
N LEU A 41 -3.92 14.49 9.79
CA LEU A 41 -2.57 14.99 9.47
C LEU A 41 -1.45 14.27 10.24
N ILE A 42 -1.58 14.18 11.57
CA ILE A 42 -0.58 13.50 12.42
C ILE A 42 -0.62 11.97 12.25
N PRO A 43 -1.79 11.30 12.25
CA PRO A 43 -1.92 9.90 11.84
C PRO A 43 -1.20 9.56 10.53
N LEU A 44 -1.35 10.38 9.49
CA LEU A 44 -0.67 10.21 8.20
C LEU A 44 0.85 10.37 8.33
N GLY A 45 1.31 11.34 9.14
CA GLY A 45 2.72 11.51 9.45
C GLY A 45 3.34 10.30 10.15
N ILE A 46 2.60 9.67 11.07
CA ILE A 46 3.02 8.42 11.73
C ILE A 46 3.04 7.27 10.72
N TYR A 47 1.94 7.05 10.00
CA TYR A 47 1.81 5.92 9.10
C TYR A 47 2.78 5.99 7.92
N TYR A 48 2.77 7.09 7.16
CA TYR A 48 3.66 7.25 6.01
C TYR A 48 5.07 7.65 6.41
N GLY A 49 5.21 8.70 7.23
CA GLY A 49 6.51 9.29 7.54
C GLY A 49 7.35 8.36 8.40
N VAL A 50 6.81 7.93 9.55
CA VAL A 50 7.56 7.11 10.51
C VAL A 50 7.64 5.66 10.04
N PHE A 51 6.50 5.01 9.84
CA PHE A 51 6.49 3.57 9.58
C PHE A 51 6.84 3.20 8.15
N ALA A 52 6.24 3.86 7.15
CA ALA A 52 6.48 3.49 5.75
C ALA A 52 7.81 4.00 5.20
N VAL A 53 8.23 5.22 5.55
CA VAL A 53 9.45 5.82 4.99
C VAL A 53 10.64 5.65 5.94
N LEU A 54 10.57 6.22 7.15
CA LEU A 54 11.74 6.29 8.05
C LEU A 54 12.17 4.90 8.51
N ILE A 55 11.26 4.08 9.05
CA ILE A 55 11.58 2.73 9.52
C ILE A 55 12.07 1.87 8.36
N VAL A 56 11.36 1.84 7.22
CA VAL A 56 11.76 1.00 6.09
C VAL A 56 13.13 1.40 5.57
N ARG A 57 13.39 2.70 5.33
CA ARG A 57 14.70 3.17 4.86
C ARG A 57 15.79 2.92 5.90
N TRP A 58 15.52 3.10 7.19
CA TRP A 58 16.48 2.83 8.26
C TRP A 58 16.85 1.34 8.36
N ARG A 59 15.85 0.46 8.24
CA ARG A 59 16.01 -0.97 8.49
C ARG A 59 16.44 -1.76 7.27
N LYS A 60 15.88 -1.47 6.09
CA LYS A 60 16.27 -2.10 4.81
C LYS A 60 17.44 -1.39 4.14
N GLY A 61 17.72 -0.14 4.51
CA GLY A 61 18.71 0.68 3.84
C GLY A 61 18.22 1.26 2.51
N SER A 62 17.03 0.89 2.03
CA SER A 62 16.42 1.38 0.78
C SER A 62 14.90 1.36 0.82
N LEU A 63 14.30 2.20 -0.04
CA LEU A 63 12.88 2.19 -0.38
C LEU A 63 12.63 1.55 -1.75
N ASP A 64 13.69 1.17 -2.47
CA ASP A 64 13.67 0.51 -3.78
C ASP A 64 12.91 1.27 -4.87
N TYR A 65 12.93 2.60 -4.77
CA TYR A 65 12.47 3.55 -5.78
C TYR A 65 13.63 4.18 -6.57
N GLU A 66 14.78 3.53 -6.61
CA GLU A 66 15.96 4.06 -7.29
C GLU A 66 15.71 4.22 -8.80
N ILE A 67 16.15 5.35 -9.36
CA ILE A 67 16.01 5.68 -10.79
C ILE A 67 17.40 5.63 -11.43
N GLN A 68 17.57 4.77 -12.43
CA GLN A 68 18.79 4.67 -13.24
C GLN A 68 18.70 5.67 -14.40
N ARG A 69 19.11 6.92 -14.17
CA ARG A 69 18.95 8.04 -15.12
C ARG A 69 19.53 7.75 -16.51
N ASP A 70 20.66 7.06 -16.57
CA ASP A 70 21.34 6.75 -17.83
C ASP A 70 20.67 5.60 -18.62
N ASN A 71 19.71 4.89 -18.01
CA ASN A 71 19.06 3.73 -18.63
C ASN A 71 17.57 3.56 -18.28
N LEU A 72 16.85 4.69 -18.19
CA LEU A 72 15.43 4.72 -17.82
C LEU A 72 14.58 3.77 -18.66
N ARG A 73 14.79 3.76 -19.98
CA ARG A 73 13.98 2.95 -20.90
C ARG A 73 14.13 1.46 -20.63
N ALA A 74 15.35 0.98 -20.37
CA ALA A 74 15.53 -0.44 -20.06
C ALA A 74 15.00 -0.78 -18.66
N GLN A 75 15.16 0.12 -17.68
CA GLN A 75 14.61 -0.03 -16.34
C GLN A 75 13.10 -0.23 -16.37
N PHE A 76 12.34 0.70 -16.98
CA PHE A 76 10.88 0.56 -17.03
C PHE A 76 10.41 -0.60 -17.91
N ARG A 77 11.17 -0.99 -18.94
CA ARG A 77 10.89 -2.21 -19.72
C ARG A 77 11.04 -3.48 -18.89
N SER A 78 12.01 -3.54 -17.99
CA SER A 78 12.21 -4.72 -17.14
C SER A 78 11.04 -4.91 -16.15
N TYR A 79 10.31 -3.84 -15.84
CA TYR A 79 9.12 -3.88 -14.99
C TYR A 79 7.89 -4.47 -15.68
N LEU A 80 7.82 -4.45 -17.01
CA LEU A 80 6.71 -4.97 -17.82
C LEU A 80 6.72 -6.51 -17.92
N THR A 81 6.80 -7.18 -16.78
CA THR A 81 6.72 -8.64 -16.68
C THR A 81 5.28 -9.13 -16.93
N PRO A 82 5.07 -10.41 -17.29
CA PRO A 82 3.71 -10.97 -17.39
C PRO A 82 2.89 -10.79 -16.10
N LEU A 83 3.55 -10.90 -14.93
CA LEU A 83 2.90 -10.68 -13.64
C LEU A 83 2.45 -9.22 -13.48
N PHE A 84 3.29 -8.25 -13.85
CA PHE A 84 2.89 -6.83 -13.86
C PHE A 84 1.66 -6.61 -14.74
N VAL A 85 1.66 -7.15 -15.96
CA VAL A 85 0.53 -6.99 -16.90
C VAL A 85 -0.75 -7.57 -16.32
N VAL A 86 -0.70 -8.78 -15.74
CA VAL A 86 -1.86 -9.41 -15.10
C VAL A 86 -2.38 -8.56 -13.93
N LEU A 87 -1.50 -8.11 -13.04
CA LEU A 87 -1.90 -7.28 -11.90
C LEU A 87 -2.45 -5.92 -12.34
N PHE A 88 -1.86 -5.30 -13.36
CA PHE A 88 -2.35 -4.03 -13.91
C PHE A 88 -3.72 -4.19 -14.57
N LEU A 89 -3.98 -5.32 -15.27
CA LEU A 89 -5.31 -5.62 -15.82
C LEU A 89 -6.34 -5.88 -14.72
N LEU A 90 -5.99 -6.64 -13.68
CA LEU A 90 -6.84 -6.83 -12.50
C LEU A 90 -7.15 -5.49 -11.81
N GLN A 91 -6.16 -4.61 -11.71
CA GLN A 91 -6.35 -3.25 -11.22
C GLN A 91 -7.31 -2.45 -12.13
N GLY A 92 -7.22 -2.60 -13.45
CA GLY A 92 -8.18 -2.03 -14.40
C GLY A 92 -9.61 -2.51 -14.16
N ILE A 93 -9.80 -3.79 -13.85
CA ILE A 93 -11.11 -4.32 -13.46
C ILE A 93 -11.60 -3.64 -12.18
N LEU A 94 -10.75 -3.48 -11.16
CA LEU A 94 -11.10 -2.73 -9.93
C LEU A 94 -11.51 -1.29 -10.21
N VAL A 95 -10.83 -0.61 -11.12
CA VAL A 95 -11.19 0.76 -11.52
C VAL A 95 -12.57 0.77 -12.19
N ILE A 96 -12.85 -0.17 -13.08
CA ILE A 96 -14.15 -0.31 -13.74
C ILE A 96 -15.25 -0.61 -12.73
N THR A 97 -15.03 -1.52 -11.77
CA THR A 97 -16.04 -1.81 -10.74
C THR A 97 -16.27 -0.60 -9.84
N SER A 98 -15.21 0.14 -9.50
CA SER A 98 -15.27 1.37 -8.70
C SER A 98 -16.13 2.46 -9.34
N TRP A 99 -16.17 2.55 -10.68
CA TRP A 99 -17.09 3.44 -11.36
C TRP A 99 -18.55 3.16 -11.00
N PHE A 100 -18.95 1.90 -10.81
CA PHE A 100 -20.32 1.57 -10.43
C PHE A 100 -20.57 1.76 -8.93
N THR A 101 -19.60 1.41 -8.08
CA THR A 101 -19.80 1.34 -6.63
C THR A 101 -19.53 2.64 -5.89
N LEU A 102 -18.62 3.51 -6.36
CA LEU A 102 -18.22 4.71 -5.62
C LEU A 102 -19.35 5.73 -5.51
N VAL A 103 -19.51 6.29 -4.32
CA VAL A 103 -20.38 7.46 -4.09
C VAL A 103 -19.62 8.71 -4.49
N ARG A 104 -20.28 9.60 -5.26
CA ARG A 104 -19.70 10.87 -5.71
C ARG A 104 -19.99 11.96 -4.71
N THR A 105 -19.02 12.85 -4.49
CA THR A 105 -19.21 14.03 -3.64
C THR A 105 -20.24 14.96 -4.27
N GLY A 106 -21.23 15.40 -3.49
CA GLY A 106 -22.25 16.35 -3.96
C GLY A 106 -21.73 17.77 -4.21
N PHE A 107 -20.59 18.12 -3.60
CA PHE A 107 -19.91 19.40 -3.78
C PHE A 107 -18.41 19.16 -3.98
N LEU A 108 -17.86 19.74 -5.04
CA LEU A 108 -16.43 19.66 -5.37
C LEU A 108 -15.72 20.90 -4.82
N ASP A 109 -14.81 20.71 -3.86
CA ASP A 109 -13.78 21.71 -3.53
C ASP A 109 -12.61 21.55 -4.53
N PRO A 110 -12.44 22.45 -5.52
CA PRO A 110 -11.46 22.23 -6.58
C PRO A 110 -10.02 22.24 -6.09
N ILE A 111 -9.73 23.04 -5.05
CA ILE A 111 -8.38 23.14 -4.49
C ILE A 111 -8.06 21.85 -3.74
N GLY A 112 -8.94 21.44 -2.84
CA GLY A 112 -8.75 20.21 -2.09
C GLY A 112 -8.72 18.97 -2.96
N TRP A 113 -9.59 18.89 -3.97
CA TRP A 113 -9.57 17.80 -4.95
C TRP A 113 -8.25 17.75 -5.72
N LEU A 114 -7.74 18.89 -6.22
CA LEU A 114 -6.48 18.94 -6.96
C LEU A 114 -5.28 18.54 -6.08
N LEU A 115 -5.22 19.02 -4.84
CA LEU A 115 -4.18 18.62 -3.89
C LEU A 115 -4.27 17.12 -3.56
N THR A 116 -5.48 16.61 -3.43
CA THR A 116 -5.72 15.18 -3.19
C THR A 116 -5.26 14.35 -4.38
N LEU A 117 -5.58 14.78 -5.60
CA LEU A 117 -5.24 14.10 -6.84
C LEU A 117 -3.72 14.12 -7.13
N VAL A 118 -3.08 15.28 -7.00
CA VAL A 118 -1.69 15.48 -7.46
C VAL A 118 -0.67 15.17 -6.36
N ILE A 119 -1.04 15.31 -5.10
CA ILE A 119 -0.10 15.16 -3.98
C ILE A 119 -0.46 13.93 -3.15
N TRP A 120 -1.64 13.90 -2.53
CA TRP A 120 -1.93 12.85 -1.55
C TRP A 120 -2.10 11.48 -2.18
N ALA A 121 -2.85 11.34 -3.28
CA ALA A 121 -3.08 10.05 -3.93
C ALA A 121 -1.76 9.38 -4.39
N PRO A 122 -0.80 10.10 -5.02
CA PRO A 122 0.53 9.57 -5.28
C PRO A 122 1.31 9.24 -4.01
N ILE A 123 1.36 10.12 -3.01
CA ILE A 123 2.08 9.84 -1.75
C ILE A 123 1.53 8.58 -1.09
N ASN A 124 0.21 8.46 -0.96
CA ASN A 124 -0.45 7.25 -0.45
C ASN A 124 0.01 6.03 -1.25
N ALA A 125 -0.15 6.09 -2.57
CA ALA A 125 0.15 4.97 -3.45
C ALA A 125 1.64 4.60 -3.50
N PHE A 126 2.58 5.48 -3.15
CA PHE A 126 4.01 5.19 -3.10
C PHE A 126 4.50 4.81 -1.68
N ALA A 127 3.78 5.23 -0.64
CA ALA A 127 4.15 4.96 0.74
C ALA A 127 3.60 3.62 1.26
N GLU A 128 2.33 3.29 1.03
CA GLU A 128 1.67 2.19 1.75
C GLU A 128 2.34 0.82 1.58
N GLN A 129 2.67 0.44 0.34
CA GLN A 129 3.30 -0.86 0.10
C GLN A 129 4.68 -1.00 0.74
N LEU A 130 5.36 0.10 1.13
CA LEU A 130 6.65 0.03 1.80
C LEU A 130 6.51 -0.67 3.15
N ILE A 131 5.57 -0.22 3.99
CA ILE A 131 5.32 -0.82 5.30
C ILE A 131 4.68 -2.21 5.17
N TRP A 132 3.83 -2.42 4.14
CA TRP A 132 3.25 -3.73 3.89
C TRP A 132 4.35 -4.75 3.60
N LEU A 133 5.17 -4.51 2.59
CA LEU A 133 6.23 -5.44 2.20
C LEU A 133 7.32 -5.54 3.27
N TYR A 134 7.65 -4.46 3.98
CA TYR A 134 8.54 -4.54 5.13
C TYR A 134 8.03 -5.51 6.21
N THR A 135 6.74 -5.43 6.55
CA THR A 135 6.11 -6.33 7.53
C THR A 135 6.25 -7.79 7.12
N PHE A 136 5.96 -8.09 5.84
CA PHE A 136 6.10 -9.44 5.30
C PHE A 136 7.57 -9.90 5.29
N ASP A 137 8.45 -9.12 4.66
CA ASP A 137 9.86 -9.45 4.46
C ASP A 137 10.61 -9.65 5.77
N SER A 138 10.28 -8.85 6.81
CA SER A 138 10.89 -8.95 8.14
C SER A 138 10.77 -10.35 8.72
N PHE A 139 9.62 -11.01 8.51
CA PHE A 139 9.41 -12.38 8.94
C PHE A 139 9.90 -13.40 7.90
N ALA A 140 9.51 -13.21 6.63
CA ALA A 140 9.81 -14.17 5.55
C ALA A 140 11.31 -14.42 5.39
N GLU A 141 12.15 -13.43 5.68
CA GLU A 141 13.60 -13.47 5.50
C GLU A 141 14.41 -13.66 6.78
N TYR A 142 13.75 -13.80 7.93
CA TYR A 142 14.43 -14.01 9.22
C TYR A 142 15.18 -15.34 9.30
N TYR A 143 14.58 -16.40 8.75
CA TYR A 143 15.26 -17.66 8.48
C TYR A 143 15.31 -17.87 6.99
N LYS A 144 16.49 -18.21 6.46
CA LYS A 144 16.71 -18.34 5.01
C LYS A 144 16.25 -19.68 4.44
N GLU A 145 16.12 -20.72 5.26
CA GLU A 145 15.68 -22.03 4.80
C GLU A 145 15.03 -22.89 5.89
N GLY A 146 14.48 -24.04 5.46
CA GLY A 146 13.89 -25.06 6.33
C GLY A 146 12.51 -24.72 6.91
N ARG A 147 12.03 -25.59 7.82
CA ARG A 147 10.69 -25.49 8.42
C ARG A 147 10.46 -24.17 9.17
N LYS A 148 11.49 -23.64 9.83
CA LYS A 148 11.42 -22.36 10.55
C LYS A 148 11.13 -21.20 9.60
N ARG A 149 11.72 -21.18 8.41
CA ARG A 149 11.40 -20.21 7.35
C ARG A 149 9.94 -20.31 6.96
N SER A 150 9.44 -21.50 6.64
CA SER A 150 8.05 -21.68 6.22
C SER A 150 7.08 -21.12 7.25
N VAL A 151 7.30 -21.41 8.54
CA VAL A 151 6.48 -20.84 9.64
C VAL A 151 6.54 -19.32 9.64
N MET A 152 7.73 -18.73 9.53
CA MET A 152 7.86 -17.26 9.52
C MET A 152 7.22 -16.63 8.27
N VAL A 153 7.31 -17.26 7.10
CA VAL A 153 6.61 -16.79 5.89
C VAL A 153 5.10 -16.75 6.11
N PHE A 154 4.52 -17.77 6.76
CA PHE A 154 3.09 -17.77 7.11
C PHE A 154 2.73 -16.68 8.12
N ILE A 155 3.55 -16.48 9.16
CA ILE A 155 3.33 -15.41 10.14
C ILE A 155 3.41 -14.04 9.46
N GLY A 156 4.46 -13.80 8.66
CA GLY A 156 4.63 -12.57 7.88
C GLY A 156 3.47 -12.31 6.93
N GLY A 157 2.98 -13.35 6.25
CA GLY A 157 1.80 -13.25 5.38
C GLY A 157 0.52 -12.92 6.16
N GLY A 158 0.34 -13.52 7.35
CA GLY A 158 -0.77 -13.19 8.24
C GLY A 158 -0.73 -11.74 8.73
N LEU A 159 0.44 -11.26 9.17
CA LEU A 159 0.63 -9.87 9.60
C LEU A 159 0.48 -8.87 8.44
N TYR A 160 0.93 -9.23 7.25
CA TYR A 160 0.74 -8.46 6.02
C TYR A 160 -0.75 -8.22 5.73
N ILE A 161 -1.55 -9.29 5.74
CA ILE A 161 -3.00 -9.21 5.53
C ILE A 161 -3.67 -8.44 6.67
N ALA A 162 -3.26 -8.70 7.93
CA ALA A 162 -3.80 -8.00 9.09
C ALA A 162 -3.52 -6.50 9.03
N LEU A 163 -2.30 -6.08 8.68
CA LEU A 163 -1.94 -4.68 8.49
C LEU A 163 -2.88 -3.99 7.50
N ILE A 164 -3.02 -4.56 6.29
CA ILE A 164 -3.86 -3.99 5.23
C ILE A 164 -5.31 -3.93 5.69
N GLY A 165 -5.85 -5.02 6.25
CA GLY A 165 -7.24 -5.06 6.71
C GLY A 165 -7.53 -4.09 7.86
N LEU A 166 -6.67 -4.06 8.89
CA LEU A 166 -6.86 -3.23 10.07
C LEU A 166 -6.69 -1.75 9.78
N ILE A 167 -5.70 -1.34 8.98
CA ILE A 167 -5.55 0.07 8.62
C ILE A 167 -6.75 0.55 7.80
N HIS A 168 -7.29 -0.32 6.92
CA HIS A 168 -8.48 0.00 6.15
C HIS A 168 -9.74 0.11 7.04
N ALA A 169 -9.92 -0.80 7.98
CA ALA A 169 -11.09 -0.82 8.85
C ALA A 169 -11.06 0.27 9.93
N LEU A 170 -9.90 0.55 10.53
CA LEU A 170 -9.79 1.36 11.74
C LEU A 170 -9.36 2.81 11.49
N PHE A 171 -8.74 3.10 10.35
CA PHE A 171 -8.26 4.44 10.02
C PHE A 171 -8.85 4.93 8.72
N TRP A 172 -8.57 4.26 7.60
CA TRP A 172 -9.01 4.71 6.28
C TRP A 172 -10.53 4.72 6.11
N GLY A 173 -11.23 3.74 6.68
CA GLY A 173 -12.69 3.65 6.62
C GLY A 173 -13.41 4.83 7.25
N LYS A 174 -12.70 5.70 7.99
CA LYS A 174 -13.27 6.90 8.62
C LYS A 174 -13.35 8.10 7.68
N PHE A 175 -12.56 8.13 6.61
CA PHE A 175 -12.48 9.31 5.74
C PHE A 175 -12.16 9.04 4.27
N LEU A 176 -11.93 7.77 3.86
CA LEU A 176 -11.84 7.42 2.44
C LEU A 176 -13.21 7.37 1.78
N LEU A 177 -13.18 7.14 0.46
CA LEU A 177 -14.33 7.08 -0.43
C LEU A 177 -15.41 6.11 0.06
N GLU A 178 -16.64 6.61 0.18
CA GLU A 178 -17.80 5.76 0.41
C GLU A 178 -18.16 4.96 -0.85
N SER A 179 -18.72 3.77 -0.65
CA SER A 179 -19.16 2.90 -1.75
C SER A 179 -20.49 2.23 -1.43
N ASN A 180 -21.33 2.11 -2.46
CA ASN A 180 -22.55 1.34 -2.42
C ASN A 180 -22.24 -0.14 -2.71
N SER A 181 -22.95 -1.03 -2.02
CA SER A 181 -22.91 -2.46 -2.32
C SER A 181 -23.79 -2.74 -3.54
N ILE A 182 -23.17 -2.99 -4.69
CA ILE A 182 -23.85 -3.28 -5.96
C ILE A 182 -23.34 -4.61 -6.51
N PHE A 183 -24.24 -5.59 -6.60
CA PHE A 183 -23.93 -6.88 -7.20
C PHE A 183 -23.83 -6.76 -8.73
N PRO A 184 -22.85 -7.42 -9.40
CA PRO A 184 -21.77 -8.24 -8.85
C PRO A 184 -20.47 -7.47 -8.56
N PHE A 185 -20.46 -6.15 -8.80
CA PHE A 185 -19.27 -5.32 -8.81
C PHE A 185 -18.55 -5.28 -7.46
N THR A 186 -19.28 -5.24 -6.35
CA THR A 186 -18.71 -5.23 -5.00
C THR A 186 -17.99 -6.54 -4.68
N GLN A 187 -18.54 -7.69 -5.07
CA GLN A 187 -17.90 -9.00 -4.83
C GLN A 187 -16.63 -9.15 -5.65
N ILE A 188 -16.67 -8.73 -6.92
CA ILE A 188 -15.49 -8.71 -7.79
C ILE A 188 -14.42 -7.77 -7.20
N PHE A 189 -14.83 -6.59 -6.73
CA PHE A 189 -13.94 -5.63 -6.10
C PHE A 189 -13.20 -6.25 -4.91
N PHE A 190 -13.91 -6.80 -3.93
CA PHE A 190 -13.25 -7.39 -2.75
C PHE A 190 -12.36 -8.58 -3.08
N LEU A 191 -12.78 -9.46 -4.00
CA LEU A 191 -11.99 -10.61 -4.40
C LEU A 191 -10.66 -10.18 -5.03
N ILE A 192 -10.71 -9.26 -5.99
CA ILE A 192 -9.49 -8.78 -6.65
C ILE A 192 -8.65 -7.97 -5.66
N GLN A 193 -9.26 -7.08 -4.85
CA GLN A 193 -8.57 -6.29 -3.83
C GLN A 193 -7.81 -7.18 -2.83
N PHE A 194 -8.31 -8.38 -2.52
CA PHE A 194 -7.61 -9.35 -1.67
C PHE A 194 -6.43 -10.02 -2.39
N ILE A 195 -6.57 -10.35 -3.67
CA ILE A 195 -5.53 -11.01 -4.48
C ILE A 195 -4.37 -10.04 -4.79
N MET A 196 -4.67 -8.77 -5.03
CA MET A 196 -3.70 -7.76 -5.48
C MET A 196 -2.48 -7.63 -4.55
N PRO A 197 -2.64 -7.46 -3.21
CA PRO A 197 -1.53 -7.41 -2.28
C PRO A 197 -0.65 -8.67 -2.30
N ILE A 198 -1.21 -9.86 -2.52
CA ILE A 198 -0.42 -11.09 -2.65
C ILE A 198 0.44 -11.02 -3.91
N GLY A 199 -0.14 -10.56 -5.02
CA GLY A 199 0.58 -10.32 -6.27
C GLY A 199 1.74 -9.32 -6.11
N TYR A 200 1.56 -8.28 -5.29
CA TYR A 200 2.60 -7.28 -5.02
C TYR A 200 3.85 -7.89 -4.38
N ILE A 201 3.71 -8.85 -3.47
CA ILE A 201 4.86 -9.58 -2.89
C ILE A 201 5.69 -10.22 -4.01
N PHE A 202 5.05 -10.98 -4.89
CA PHE A 202 5.76 -11.68 -5.97
C PHE A 202 6.36 -10.71 -7.00
N LEU A 203 5.64 -9.64 -7.35
CA LEU A 203 6.10 -8.64 -8.29
C LEU A 203 7.31 -7.89 -7.75
N TYR A 204 7.27 -7.47 -6.48
CA TYR A 204 8.38 -6.83 -5.79
C TYR A 204 9.61 -7.73 -5.77
N ARG A 205 9.48 -8.96 -5.24
CA ARG A 205 10.62 -9.88 -5.06
C ARG A 205 11.26 -10.29 -6.39
N ARG A 206 10.49 -10.29 -7.48
CA ARG A 206 10.99 -10.58 -8.83
C ARG A 206 11.70 -9.40 -9.49
N THR A 207 11.22 -8.18 -9.27
CA THR A 207 11.76 -6.97 -9.94
C THR A 207 12.81 -6.24 -9.11
N GLY A 208 12.82 -6.45 -7.79
CA GLY A 208 13.66 -5.70 -6.86
C GLY A 208 13.36 -4.20 -6.83
N SER A 209 12.15 -3.81 -7.23
CA SER A 209 11.76 -2.41 -7.35
C SER A 209 10.33 -2.22 -6.88
N MET A 210 10.09 -1.11 -6.18
CA MET A 210 8.77 -0.71 -5.73
C MET A 210 7.99 0.09 -6.80
N TRP A 211 8.66 0.55 -7.87
CA TRP A 211 8.03 1.30 -8.97
C TRP A 211 6.84 0.57 -9.60
N PRO A 212 6.92 -0.72 -9.97
CA PRO A 212 5.82 -1.42 -10.63
C PRO A 212 4.54 -1.44 -9.76
N ILE A 213 4.71 -1.66 -8.46
CA ILE A 213 3.60 -1.71 -7.49
C ILE A 213 3.03 -0.33 -7.27
N GLY A 214 3.90 0.66 -7.05
CA GLY A 214 3.51 2.05 -6.90
C GLY A 214 2.70 2.53 -8.11
N LEU A 215 3.11 2.20 -9.34
CA LEU A 215 2.37 2.57 -10.55
C LEU A 215 0.98 1.94 -10.64
N ILE A 216 0.85 0.66 -10.28
CA ILE A 216 -0.45 -0.02 -10.21
C ILE A 216 -1.34 0.67 -9.16
N HIS A 217 -0.79 0.94 -7.98
CA HIS A 217 -1.54 1.54 -6.87
C HIS A 217 -1.92 3.01 -7.15
N VAL A 218 -1.03 3.79 -7.76
CA VAL A 218 -1.30 5.17 -8.19
C VAL A 218 -2.48 5.19 -9.15
N PHE A 219 -2.53 4.25 -10.09
CA PHE A 219 -3.63 4.17 -11.05
C PHE A 219 -4.99 3.97 -10.34
N LEU A 220 -5.06 3.14 -9.29
CA LEU A 220 -6.27 2.99 -8.47
C LEU A 220 -6.62 4.29 -7.73
N ASN A 221 -5.65 4.90 -7.05
CA ASN A 221 -5.92 6.05 -6.20
C ASN A 221 -6.34 7.27 -7.02
N LEU A 222 -5.65 7.54 -8.13
CA LEU A 222 -5.98 8.65 -9.03
C LEU A 222 -7.38 8.48 -9.61
N THR A 223 -7.72 7.29 -10.09
CA THR A 223 -9.04 7.04 -10.67
C THR A 223 -10.15 7.13 -9.63
N GLY A 224 -9.92 6.63 -8.40
CA GLY A 224 -10.84 6.82 -7.28
C GLY A 224 -11.13 8.29 -7.00
N VAL A 225 -10.10 9.14 -6.92
CA VAL A 225 -10.24 10.59 -6.70
C VAL A 225 -10.92 11.28 -7.88
N LEU A 226 -10.57 10.92 -9.11
CA LEU A 226 -11.18 11.47 -10.33
C LEU A 226 -12.69 11.14 -10.41
N PHE A 227 -13.08 9.90 -10.10
CA PHE A 227 -14.46 9.46 -10.22
C PHE A 227 -15.36 9.99 -9.12
N SER A 228 -14.82 10.15 -7.91
CA SER A 228 -15.60 10.56 -6.74
C SER A 228 -15.66 12.06 -6.53
N GLY A 229 -14.65 12.83 -6.99
CA GLY A 229 -14.49 14.24 -6.62
C GLY A 229 -13.91 14.44 -5.21
N TYR A 230 -13.33 13.40 -4.62
CA TYR A 230 -12.88 13.40 -3.23
C TYR A 230 -11.75 14.39 -2.93
N SER A 231 -11.85 14.98 -1.73
CA SER A 231 -10.83 15.85 -1.14
C SER A 231 -10.49 15.35 0.26
N ILE A 232 -9.20 15.18 0.57
CA ILE A 232 -8.73 14.83 1.91
C ILE A 232 -8.71 16.04 2.86
N LEU A 233 -8.71 17.27 2.34
CA LEU A 233 -8.52 18.47 3.16
C LEU A 233 -9.46 18.57 4.37
N PRO A 234 -10.78 18.28 4.25
CA PRO A 234 -11.71 18.38 5.39
C PRO A 234 -11.35 17.46 6.55
N TYR A 235 -10.55 16.42 6.29
CA TYR A 235 -10.20 15.40 7.26
C TYR A 235 -8.82 15.61 7.87
N LEU A 236 -7.99 16.51 7.34
CA LEU A 236 -6.61 16.69 7.81
C LEU A 236 -6.55 17.22 9.24
N LEU A 237 -7.43 18.16 9.58
CA LEU A 237 -7.51 18.75 10.91
C LEU A 237 -8.97 18.71 11.36
N MET A 238 -9.20 18.22 12.57
CA MET A 238 -10.50 18.37 13.21
C MET A 238 -10.61 19.81 13.70
N ILE A 239 -11.30 20.66 12.93
CA ILE A 239 -11.68 22.01 13.38
C ILE A 239 -12.98 21.83 14.16
N GLY A 240 -12.89 21.93 15.48
CA GLY A 240 -14.05 21.92 16.37
C GLY A 240 -14.95 23.14 16.19
#